data_AF-A0A7L9BRK0-F1
#
_entry.id   AF-A0A7L9BRK0-F1
#
_cell.length_a   1.000
_cell.length_b   1.000
_cell.length_c   1.000
_cell.angle_alpha   90.00
_cell.angle_beta   90.00
_cell.angle_gamma   90.00
#
_symmetry.space_group_name_H-M   'P 1'
#
loop_
_entity.id
_entity.type
_entity.pdbx_description
1 polymer ?
#
loop_
_entity_poly.entity_id
_entity_poly.type
_entity_poly.pdbx_seq_one_letter_code
_entity_poly.pdbx_strand_id
1 'polypeptide(L)'
;MRKGFSLVEVLIGVLVLGLSLLGLAAVFPAIVREQRISRETIVGKSIERSAETYLRNRGGLNRPDRLGGWSRLSATLGRRQDGRQWSASLGPWTNGNYQPSGRIQIPLALDLAVAERLWPLPDRNGQGDDPQFVWDLAVCAINDPDTNAEDTTVAIGPLRVALFVRRIDPQIRVPRGQTLAGVLTDDSDAIVPVAADASTGEATLAGLWTGGATRYSAPITADVTGVLRSRNNGPYDTLALAPTGNGLQGSVRLARQIGQKLVDNLGTVYTVTGVPEGQPGRVVVEPPVSALVIKDVQSGQPLRRVQVVFTPQIPASATVLQINP
;
A
#
# COMPACT_ATOMS: atom_id res chain seq x y z
N MET A 1 26.92 -65.49 -19.22
CA MET A 1 27.86 -64.35 -19.02
C MET A 1 27.04 -63.07 -18.89
N ARG A 2 27.05 -62.40 -17.73
CA ARG A 2 26.40 -61.09 -17.56
C ARG A 2 27.29 -60.04 -18.23
N LYS A 3 26.78 -59.34 -19.26
CA LYS A 3 27.47 -58.20 -19.86
C LYS A 3 27.45 -57.06 -18.84
N GLY A 4 28.62 -56.56 -18.44
CA GLY A 4 28.73 -55.38 -17.58
C GLY A 4 28.35 -54.11 -18.34
N PHE A 5 27.93 -53.08 -17.61
CA PHE A 5 27.65 -51.75 -18.15
C PHE A 5 28.90 -51.15 -18.82
N SER A 6 28.73 -50.50 -19.97
CA SER A 6 29.85 -49.82 -20.64
C SER A 6 30.18 -48.49 -19.94
N LEU A 7 31.45 -48.07 -19.99
CA LEU A 7 31.88 -46.77 -19.46
C LEU A 7 31.06 -45.60 -20.03
N VAL A 8 30.74 -45.68 -21.33
CA VAL A 8 29.93 -44.67 -22.04
C VAL A 8 28.53 -44.57 -21.45
N GLU A 9 27.92 -45.71 -21.12
CA GLU A 9 26.57 -45.76 -20.55
C GLU A 9 26.52 -45.14 -19.14
N VAL A 10 27.53 -45.41 -18.32
CA VAL A 10 27.66 -44.76 -17.00
C VAL A 10 27.85 -43.26 -17.14
N LEU A 11 28.68 -42.82 -18.09
CA LEU A 11 28.99 -41.39 -18.29
C LEU A 11 27.77 -40.61 -18.81
N ILE A 12 26.99 -41.21 -19.73
CA ILE A 12 25.71 -40.64 -20.18
C ILE A 12 24.72 -40.58 -19.01
N GLY A 13 24.63 -41.63 -18.19
CA GLY A 13 23.77 -41.65 -17.01
C GLY A 13 24.09 -40.52 -16.03
N VAL A 14 25.38 -40.30 -15.74
CA VAL A 14 25.82 -39.19 -14.88
C VAL A 14 25.54 -37.83 -15.51
N LEU A 15 25.75 -37.67 -16.82
CA LEU A 15 25.45 -36.42 -17.52
C LEU A 15 23.96 -36.07 -17.46
N VAL A 16 23.08 -37.03 -17.76
CA VAL A 16 21.62 -36.84 -17.73
C VAL A 16 21.17 -36.52 -16.30
N LEU A 17 21.65 -37.27 -15.30
CA LEU A 17 21.35 -37.01 -13.89
C LEU A 17 21.79 -35.60 -13.47
N GLY A 18 23.00 -35.18 -13.85
CA GLY A 18 23.52 -33.85 -13.57
C GLY A 18 22.66 -32.73 -14.17
N LEU A 19 22.26 -32.88 -15.44
CA LEU A 19 21.38 -31.91 -16.11
C LEU A 19 19.97 -31.86 -15.49
N SER A 20 19.40 -33.01 -15.11
CA SER A 20 18.10 -33.05 -14.43
C SER A 20 18.13 -32.37 -13.06
N LEU A 21 19.18 -32.61 -12.27
CA LEU A 21 19.35 -31.96 -10.96
C LEU A 21 19.55 -30.44 -11.10
N LEU A 22 20.28 -30.00 -12.14
CA LEU A 22 20.47 -28.58 -12.42
C LEU A 22 19.15 -27.91 -12.84
N GLY A 23 18.34 -28.58 -13.67
CA GLY A 23 17.00 -28.11 -14.04
C GLY A 23 16.08 -27.98 -12.83
N LEU A 24 16.08 -28.95 -11.92
CA LEU A 24 15.30 -28.91 -10.69
C LEU A 24 15.74 -27.75 -9.78
N ALA A 25 17.06 -27.55 -9.62
CA ALA A 25 17.63 -26.47 -8.82
C ALA A 25 17.22 -25.08 -9.34
N ALA A 26 17.08 -24.91 -10.66
CA ALA A 26 16.65 -23.64 -11.26
C ALA A 26 15.18 -23.29 -10.99
N VAL A 27 14.31 -24.28 -10.78
CA VAL A 27 12.86 -24.06 -10.61
C VAL A 27 12.47 -23.76 -9.16
N PHE A 28 13.20 -24.26 -8.17
CA PHE A 28 12.85 -24.08 -6.74
C PHE A 28 12.68 -22.61 -6.31
N PRO A 29 13.56 -21.66 -6.67
CA PRO A 29 13.39 -20.26 -6.25
C PRO A 29 12.09 -19.63 -6.76
N ALA A 30 11.65 -19.99 -7.98
CA ALA A 30 10.40 -19.51 -8.55
C ALA A 30 9.19 -20.06 -7.76
N ILE A 31 9.18 -21.35 -7.44
CA ILE A 31 8.12 -21.97 -6.64
C ILE A 31 8.05 -21.35 -5.24
N VAL A 32 9.19 -21.16 -4.57
CA VAL A 32 9.22 -20.54 -3.23
C VAL A 32 8.67 -19.12 -3.28
N ARG A 33 9.01 -18.36 -4.33
CA ARG A 33 8.48 -17.02 -4.55
C ARG A 33 6.97 -17.04 -4.77
N GLU A 34 6.46 -17.92 -5.63
CA GLU A 34 5.03 -18.04 -5.91
C GLU A 34 4.23 -18.49 -4.68
N GLN A 35 4.71 -19.50 -3.95
CA GLN A 35 4.09 -19.95 -2.69
C GLN A 35 4.06 -18.82 -1.67
N ARG A 36 5.15 -18.06 -1.55
CA ARG A 36 5.24 -16.91 -0.66
C ARG A 36 4.22 -15.83 -1.04
N ILE A 37 4.15 -15.42 -2.32
CA ILE A 37 3.18 -14.43 -2.81
C ILE A 37 1.75 -14.91 -2.59
N SER A 38 1.49 -16.19 -2.83
CA SER A 38 0.16 -16.79 -2.64
C SER A 38 -0.26 -16.77 -1.18
N ARG A 39 0.62 -17.19 -0.27
CA ARG A 39 0.39 -17.14 1.18
C ARG A 39 0.17 -15.70 1.66
N GLU A 40 0.98 -14.77 1.20
CA GLU A 40 0.83 -13.34 1.53
C GLU A 40 -0.51 -12.78 1.07
N THR A 41 -0.97 -13.15 -0.11
CA THR A 41 -2.27 -12.70 -0.63
C THR A 41 -3.41 -13.23 0.23
N ILE A 42 -3.37 -14.52 0.60
CA ILE A 42 -4.40 -15.16 1.44
C ILE A 42 -4.43 -14.52 2.83
N VAL A 43 -3.26 -14.38 3.48
CA VAL A 43 -3.14 -13.76 4.81
C VAL A 43 -3.55 -12.28 4.73
N GLY A 44 -3.10 -11.57 3.69
CA GLY A 44 -3.45 -10.17 3.44
C GLY A 44 -4.96 -9.96 3.37
N LYS A 45 -5.69 -10.81 2.64
CA LYS A 45 -7.17 -10.74 2.58
C LYS A 45 -7.85 -10.98 3.94
N SER A 46 -7.29 -11.86 4.78
CA SER A 46 -7.78 -12.05 6.14
C SER A 46 -7.57 -10.80 7.01
N ILE A 47 -6.38 -10.19 6.90
CA ILE A 47 -6.04 -8.95 7.63
C ILE A 47 -6.94 -7.80 7.17
N GLU A 48 -7.18 -7.66 5.87
CA GLU A 48 -8.07 -6.65 5.31
C GLU A 48 -9.48 -6.71 5.92
N ARG A 49 -10.06 -7.91 6.00
CA ARG A 49 -11.40 -8.11 6.60
C ARG A 49 -11.40 -7.77 8.10
N SER A 50 -10.33 -8.12 8.80
CA SER A 50 -10.19 -7.79 10.23
C SER A 50 -10.07 -6.28 10.43
N ALA A 51 -9.23 -5.60 9.66
CA ALA A 51 -9.07 -4.15 9.68
C ALA A 51 -10.36 -3.42 9.27
N GLU A 52 -11.08 -3.91 8.27
CA GLU A 52 -12.39 -3.36 7.90
C GLU A 52 -13.38 -3.47 9.08
N THR A 53 -13.49 -4.66 9.67
CA THR A 53 -14.35 -4.90 10.84
C THR A 53 -13.97 -3.97 12.00
N TYR A 54 -12.67 -3.81 12.23
CA TYR A 54 -12.14 -2.89 13.23
C TYR A 54 -12.55 -1.44 12.96
N LEU A 55 -12.33 -0.94 11.74
CA LEU A 55 -12.67 0.44 11.34
C LEU A 55 -14.17 0.71 11.42
N ARG A 56 -15.03 -0.27 11.11
CA ARG A 56 -16.49 -0.16 11.20
C ARG A 56 -17.04 -0.25 12.63
N ASN A 57 -16.32 -0.93 13.53
CA ASN A 57 -16.79 -1.15 14.90
C ASN A 57 -16.12 -0.23 15.93
N ARG A 58 -15.06 0.52 15.56
CA ARG A 58 -14.41 1.44 16.49
C ARG A 58 -15.35 2.60 16.83
N GLY A 59 -15.82 2.63 18.08
CA GLY A 59 -16.85 3.58 18.52
C GLY A 59 -16.47 5.05 18.33
N GLY A 60 -15.20 5.43 18.48
CA GLY A 60 -14.74 6.80 18.21
C GLY A 60 -14.78 7.22 16.75
N LEU A 61 -14.62 6.26 15.82
CA LEU A 61 -14.72 6.51 14.38
C LEU A 61 -16.17 6.67 13.93
N ASN A 62 -17.05 5.79 14.41
CA ASN A 62 -18.43 5.62 13.93
C ASN A 62 -19.46 6.26 14.86
N ARG A 63 -19.10 7.31 15.61
CA ARG A 63 -20.12 8.04 16.38
C ARG A 63 -21.09 8.69 15.39
N PRO A 64 -22.41 8.55 15.58
CA PRO A 64 -23.41 9.10 14.66
C PRO A 64 -23.57 10.62 14.79
N ASP A 65 -22.90 11.24 15.77
CA ASP A 65 -22.91 12.68 15.94
C ASP A 65 -21.83 13.34 15.04
N ARG A 66 -21.87 14.68 14.95
CA ARG A 66 -20.81 15.45 14.27
C ARG A 66 -19.44 15.37 14.98
N LEU A 67 -19.33 14.56 16.03
CA LEU A 67 -18.11 14.31 16.77
C LEU A 67 -17.40 13.02 16.32
N GLY A 68 -18.07 12.17 15.52
CA GLY A 68 -17.48 10.97 14.92
C GLY A 68 -16.27 11.28 14.04
N GLY A 69 -15.23 10.44 14.16
CA GLY A 69 -14.01 10.58 13.38
C GLY A 69 -14.26 10.59 11.86
N TRP A 70 -15.13 9.70 11.37
CA TRP A 70 -15.47 9.66 9.95
C TRP A 70 -16.28 10.87 9.50
N SER A 71 -17.28 11.29 10.26
CA SER A 71 -18.15 12.40 9.87
C SER A 71 -17.36 13.71 9.83
N ARG A 72 -16.40 13.89 10.75
CA ARG A 72 -15.45 15.01 10.76
C ARG A 72 -14.44 14.96 9.62
N LEU A 73 -13.90 13.78 9.34
CA LEU A 73 -12.99 13.62 8.21
C LEU A 73 -13.70 13.89 6.89
N SER A 74 -14.92 13.39 6.72
CA SER A 74 -15.78 13.69 5.58
C SER A 74 -16.05 15.18 5.44
N ALA A 75 -16.47 15.85 6.52
CA ALA A 75 -16.65 17.30 6.54
C ALA A 75 -15.37 18.07 6.16
N THR A 76 -14.20 17.60 6.58
CA THR A 76 -12.90 18.22 6.28
C THR A 76 -12.52 18.03 4.82
N LEU A 77 -12.62 16.80 4.31
CA LEU A 77 -12.31 16.46 2.92
C LEU A 77 -13.35 17.03 1.95
N GLY A 78 -14.60 17.23 2.38
CA GLY A 78 -15.63 17.85 1.56
C GLY A 78 -15.39 19.34 1.28
N ARG A 79 -14.66 20.03 2.15
CA ARG A 79 -14.29 21.46 1.98
C ARG A 79 -13.07 21.67 1.08
N ARG A 80 -12.39 20.60 0.71
CA ARG A 80 -11.20 20.65 -0.14
C ARG A 80 -11.61 20.87 -1.60
N GLN A 81 -11.02 21.89 -2.23
CA GLN A 81 -11.21 22.14 -3.67
C GLN A 81 -10.74 20.97 -4.54
N ASP A 82 -9.84 20.15 -4.01
CA ASP A 82 -9.32 18.95 -4.66
C ASP A 82 -10.05 17.67 -4.24
N GLY A 83 -11.32 17.76 -3.81
CA GLY A 83 -12.07 16.78 -3.00
C GLY A 83 -12.10 15.29 -3.39
N ARG A 84 -11.55 14.88 -4.54
CA ARG A 84 -11.33 13.47 -4.91
C ARG A 84 -9.89 12.97 -4.69
N GLN A 85 -8.96 13.85 -4.34
CA GLN A 85 -7.57 13.47 -4.13
C GLN A 85 -7.42 12.65 -2.86
N TRP A 86 -6.52 11.68 -2.92
CA TRP A 86 -6.17 10.86 -1.78
C TRP A 86 -5.47 11.70 -0.73
N SER A 87 -6.04 11.66 0.47
CA SER A 87 -5.36 12.10 1.67
C SER A 87 -4.75 10.89 2.34
N ALA A 88 -3.47 10.65 2.08
CA ALA A 88 -2.64 9.80 2.93
C ALA A 88 -2.36 10.46 4.30
N SER A 89 -2.85 11.68 4.52
CA SER A 89 -2.72 12.43 5.75
C SER A 89 -4.14 12.75 6.24
N LEU A 90 -4.63 12.11 7.32
CA LEU A 90 -5.97 12.39 7.87
C LEU A 90 -5.90 13.44 8.99
N GLY A 91 -6.18 14.72 8.74
CA GLY A 91 -5.93 15.76 9.77
C GLY A 91 -5.44 17.08 9.22
N PRO A 92 -5.78 18.21 9.86
CA PRO A 92 -6.54 19.18 9.09
C PRO A 92 -5.69 20.12 8.23
N TRP A 93 -4.44 20.49 8.54
CA TRP A 93 -3.73 21.47 7.70
C TRP A 93 -2.21 21.26 7.67
N THR A 94 -1.77 20.32 6.82
CA THR A 94 -0.42 20.19 6.21
C THR A 94 0.84 20.20 7.11
N ASN A 95 1.29 19.00 7.53
CA ASN A 95 2.65 18.44 7.32
C ASN A 95 2.75 17.06 8.03
N GLY A 96 2.03 16.06 7.49
CA GLY A 96 2.14 14.63 7.86
C GLY A 96 1.35 14.19 9.11
N ASN A 97 0.21 13.52 8.93
CA ASN A 97 -0.63 12.97 10.03
C ASN A 97 -0.25 11.56 10.47
N TYR A 98 0.66 10.92 9.72
CA TYR A 98 1.47 9.86 10.29
C TYR A 98 2.52 10.53 11.15
N GLN A 99 2.41 10.33 12.47
CA GLN A 99 3.47 10.75 13.37
C GLN A 99 4.76 9.99 13.02
N PRO A 100 5.95 10.51 13.35
CA PRO A 100 7.20 9.77 13.16
C PRO A 100 7.16 8.36 13.76
N SER A 101 6.42 8.21 14.86
CA SER A 101 6.07 6.96 15.57
C SER A 101 5.19 5.98 14.78
N GLY A 102 4.60 6.41 13.68
CA GLY A 102 3.63 5.65 12.90
C GLY A 102 2.20 5.71 13.40
N ARG A 103 1.89 6.46 14.47
CA ARG A 103 0.49 6.69 14.87
C ARG A 103 -0.26 7.44 13.77
N ILE A 104 -1.49 7.02 13.50
CA ILE A 104 -2.37 7.72 12.55
C ILE A 104 -3.29 8.61 13.37
N GLN A 105 -3.08 9.91 13.30
CA GLN A 105 -4.03 10.85 13.86
C GLN A 105 -5.21 11.00 12.88
N ILE A 106 -6.43 11.01 13.39
CA ILE A 106 -7.65 11.37 12.66
C ILE A 106 -8.21 12.64 13.32
N PRO A 107 -8.76 13.62 12.57
CA PRO A 107 -9.17 14.91 13.12
C PRO A 107 -9.90 14.81 14.47
N LEU A 108 -9.44 15.62 15.45
CA LEU A 108 -9.96 15.74 16.81
C LEU A 108 -9.70 14.53 17.74
N ALA A 109 -8.42 14.13 17.78
CA ALA A 109 -7.77 13.29 18.80
C ALA A 109 -8.13 11.80 18.81
N LEU A 110 -8.71 11.28 17.72
CA LEU A 110 -8.73 9.84 17.57
C LEU A 110 -7.41 9.37 16.95
N ASP A 111 -6.54 8.83 17.80
CA ASP A 111 -5.31 8.18 17.38
C ASP A 111 -5.59 6.69 17.09
N LEU A 112 -5.18 6.23 15.90
CA LEU A 112 -4.95 4.82 15.64
C LEU A 112 -3.50 4.52 16.00
N ALA A 113 -3.28 3.86 17.13
CA ALA A 113 -1.96 3.46 17.58
C ALA A 113 -1.39 2.38 16.65
N VAL A 114 -0.06 2.27 16.58
CA VAL A 114 0.60 1.21 15.80
C VAL A 114 0.12 -0.17 16.28
N ALA A 115 0.05 -0.39 17.59
CA ALA A 115 -0.41 -1.64 18.22
C ALA A 115 -1.75 -2.15 17.68
N GLU A 116 -2.69 -1.24 17.42
CA GLU A 116 -4.04 -1.56 16.91
C GLU A 116 -4.03 -1.97 15.43
N ARG A 117 -2.90 -1.76 14.75
CA ARG A 117 -2.71 -2.01 13.32
C ARG A 117 -1.82 -3.21 13.03
N LEU A 118 -1.25 -3.83 14.05
CA LEU A 118 -0.38 -4.99 13.93
C LEU A 118 -1.19 -6.27 13.69
N TRP A 119 -0.59 -7.21 12.96
CA TRP A 119 -1.15 -8.54 12.75
C TRP A 119 -0.09 -9.65 12.81
N PRO A 120 -0.29 -10.72 13.59
CA PRO A 120 -1.37 -10.88 14.58
C PRO A 120 -1.40 -9.75 15.61
N LEU A 121 -2.58 -9.46 16.17
CA LEU A 121 -2.71 -8.45 17.21
C LEU A 121 -1.92 -8.92 18.45
N PRO A 122 -0.98 -8.14 18.97
CA PRO A 122 -0.28 -8.50 20.19
C PRO A 122 -1.27 -8.51 21.36
N ASP A 123 -1.02 -9.35 22.36
CA ASP A 123 -1.82 -9.28 23.58
C ASP A 123 -1.53 -7.99 24.36
N ARG A 124 -2.31 -7.74 25.42
CA ARG A 124 -2.16 -6.52 26.24
C ARG A 124 -0.80 -6.39 26.92
N ASN A 125 -0.06 -7.48 27.06
CA ASN A 125 1.26 -7.52 27.68
C ASN A 125 2.39 -7.51 26.64
N GLY A 126 2.08 -7.38 25.34
CA GLY A 126 3.04 -7.56 24.27
C GLY A 126 3.58 -8.99 24.15
N GLN A 127 2.90 -9.95 24.78
CA GLN A 127 3.14 -11.37 24.68
C GLN A 127 2.25 -11.94 23.56
N GLY A 128 2.65 -13.05 22.94
CA GLY A 128 1.97 -13.64 21.78
C GLY A 128 2.88 -13.77 20.56
N ASP A 129 2.30 -14.17 19.43
CA ASP A 129 3.02 -14.32 18.17
C ASP A 129 3.57 -12.98 17.71
N ASP A 130 4.84 -12.96 17.29
CA ASP A 130 5.44 -11.74 16.74
C ASP A 130 4.62 -11.25 15.53
N PRO A 131 4.25 -9.96 15.50
CA PRO A 131 3.47 -9.42 14.39
C PRO A 131 4.31 -9.49 13.12
N GLN A 132 3.68 -9.91 12.03
CA GLN A 132 4.31 -10.04 10.71
C GLN A 132 3.88 -8.94 9.75
N PHE A 133 2.72 -8.33 10.03
CA PHE A 133 2.12 -7.32 9.18
C PHE A 133 1.68 -6.11 9.98
N VAL A 134 1.60 -4.98 9.29
CA VAL A 134 0.93 -3.77 9.73
C VAL A 134 -0.03 -3.35 8.62
N TRP A 135 -1.21 -2.83 8.98
CA TRP A 135 -2.10 -2.23 8.00
C TRP A 135 -2.12 -0.71 8.10
N ASP A 136 -2.27 -0.06 6.96
CA ASP A 136 -2.26 1.39 6.78
C ASP A 136 -3.42 1.83 5.92
N LEU A 137 -3.69 3.13 5.91
CA LEU A 137 -4.80 3.66 5.15
C LEU A 137 -4.52 5.02 4.53
N ALA A 138 -5.28 5.30 3.47
CA ALA A 138 -5.46 6.62 2.88
C ALA A 138 -6.95 6.82 2.61
N VAL A 139 -7.42 8.07 2.67
CA VAL A 139 -8.86 8.38 2.55
C VAL A 139 -9.07 9.50 1.55
N CYS A 140 -10.12 9.39 0.74
CA CYS A 140 -10.65 10.49 -0.06
C CYS A 140 -12.18 10.59 0.11
N ALA A 141 -12.74 11.77 -0.17
CA ALA A 141 -14.19 11.93 -0.20
C ALA A 141 -14.75 11.39 -1.53
N ILE A 142 -15.95 10.82 -1.48
CA ILE A 142 -16.72 10.43 -2.66
C ILE A 142 -17.67 11.58 -2.96
N ASN A 143 -17.11 12.70 -3.43
CA ASN A 143 -17.91 13.82 -3.89
C ASN A 143 -18.02 13.77 -5.42
N ASP A 144 -19.22 14.05 -5.94
CA ASP A 144 -19.39 14.36 -7.34
C ASP A 144 -18.98 15.83 -7.56
N PRO A 145 -17.90 16.11 -8.30
CA PRO A 145 -17.44 17.47 -8.56
C PRO A 145 -18.49 18.31 -9.29
N ASP A 146 -19.51 17.67 -9.86
CA ASP A 146 -20.61 18.34 -10.57
C ASP A 146 -21.73 18.79 -9.60
N THR A 147 -21.66 18.43 -8.31
CA THR A 147 -22.59 18.94 -7.29
C THR A 147 -22.13 20.34 -6.90
N ASN A 148 -22.86 21.38 -7.33
CA ASN A 148 -22.50 22.79 -7.15
C ASN A 148 -22.01 23.10 -5.72
N ALA A 149 -20.75 23.53 -5.62
CA ALA A 149 -20.06 23.92 -4.39
C ALA A 149 -20.64 25.16 -3.69
N GLU A 150 -21.74 25.72 -4.18
CA GLU A 150 -22.42 26.88 -3.59
C GLU A 150 -23.26 26.53 -2.36
N ASP A 151 -23.64 25.25 -2.21
CA ASP A 151 -24.28 24.79 -0.97
C ASP A 151 -23.21 24.58 0.10
N THR A 152 -22.92 25.65 0.84
CA THR A 152 -22.00 25.67 1.99
C THR A 152 -22.47 24.83 3.17
N THR A 153 -23.67 24.22 3.11
CA THR A 153 -24.03 23.19 4.07
C THR A 153 -23.10 22.00 3.87
N VAL A 154 -22.26 21.75 4.87
CA VAL A 154 -21.23 20.71 4.84
C VAL A 154 -21.93 19.36 4.75
N ALA A 155 -22.22 18.92 3.52
CA ALA A 155 -22.81 17.62 3.29
C ALA A 155 -21.78 16.57 3.72
N ILE A 156 -22.13 15.80 4.76
CA ILE A 156 -21.34 14.66 5.21
C ILE A 156 -21.52 13.58 4.14
N GLY A 157 -20.56 13.54 3.21
CA GLY A 157 -20.55 12.60 2.10
C GLY A 157 -19.89 11.27 2.48
N PRO A 158 -20.14 10.20 1.71
CA PRO A 158 -19.43 8.95 1.89
C PRO A 158 -17.93 9.12 1.65
N LEU A 159 -17.14 8.36 2.40
CA LEU A 159 -15.69 8.30 2.30
C LEU A 159 -15.25 7.02 1.60
N ARG A 160 -14.16 7.12 0.85
CA ARG A 160 -13.45 5.97 0.30
C ARG A 160 -12.13 5.82 1.04
N VAL A 161 -11.86 4.63 1.57
CA VAL A 161 -10.66 4.32 2.32
C VAL A 161 -9.89 3.23 1.58
N ALA A 162 -8.68 3.57 1.11
CA ALA A 162 -7.72 2.59 0.62
C ALA A 162 -7.01 2.01 1.84
N LEU A 163 -7.08 0.70 2.01
CA LEU A 163 -6.42 -0.06 3.07
C LEU A 163 -5.26 -0.86 2.45
N PHE A 164 -4.08 -0.74 3.05
CA PHE A 164 -2.86 -1.43 2.62
C PHE A 164 -2.38 -2.35 3.73
N VAL A 165 -2.14 -3.62 3.42
CA VAL A 165 -1.50 -4.57 4.34
C VAL A 165 -0.05 -4.74 3.94
N ARG A 166 0.87 -4.45 4.86
CA ARG A 166 2.31 -4.42 4.61
C ARG A 166 3.03 -5.37 5.54
N ARG A 167 4.15 -5.91 5.05
CA ARG A 167 5.05 -6.72 5.88
C ARG A 167 5.83 -5.79 6.81
N ILE A 168 5.98 -6.18 8.06
CA ILE A 168 6.91 -5.52 8.95
C ILE A 168 8.34 -5.66 8.41
N ASP A 169 9.11 -4.60 8.58
CA ASP A 169 10.50 -4.49 8.15
C ASP A 169 11.33 -5.65 8.72
N PRO A 170 11.89 -6.53 7.86
CA PRO A 170 12.49 -7.79 8.30
C PRO A 170 13.83 -7.63 9.01
N GLN A 171 14.46 -6.45 8.95
CA GLN A 171 15.76 -6.18 9.59
C GLN A 171 15.62 -5.43 10.92
N ILE A 172 14.40 -5.30 11.46
CA ILE A 172 14.20 -4.80 12.83
C ILE A 172 14.94 -5.71 13.79
N ARG A 173 15.83 -5.12 14.60
CA ARG A 173 16.58 -5.83 15.63
C ARG A 173 15.82 -5.75 16.94
N VAL A 174 15.34 -6.89 17.41
CA VAL A 174 14.67 -6.99 18.72
C VAL A 174 15.72 -7.13 19.82
N PRO A 175 15.76 -6.24 20.83
CA PRO A 175 16.67 -6.36 21.96
C PRO A 175 16.46 -7.67 22.73
N ARG A 176 17.53 -8.20 23.33
CA ARG A 176 17.46 -9.44 24.11
C ARG A 176 16.45 -9.30 25.25
N GLY A 177 15.49 -10.21 25.32
CA GLY A 177 14.45 -10.23 26.36
C GLY A 177 13.19 -9.41 26.01
N GLN A 178 13.12 -8.81 24.82
CA GLN A 178 11.93 -8.16 24.31
C GLN A 178 11.30 -8.99 23.17
N THR A 179 10.02 -8.73 22.89
CA THR A 179 9.31 -9.25 21.70
C THR A 179 9.27 -8.17 20.62
N LEU A 180 9.06 -8.56 19.36
CA LEU A 180 8.91 -7.57 18.29
C LEU A 180 7.67 -6.68 18.55
N ALA A 181 6.59 -7.29 19.04
CA ALA A 181 5.41 -6.56 19.48
C ALA A 181 5.76 -5.48 20.51
N GLY A 182 6.44 -5.84 21.60
CA GLY A 182 6.80 -4.91 22.67
C GLY A 182 7.63 -3.72 22.15
N VAL A 183 8.58 -3.99 21.25
CA VAL A 183 9.39 -2.96 20.59
C VAL A 183 8.55 -2.02 19.73
N LEU A 184 7.61 -2.55 18.95
CA LEU A 184 6.77 -1.77 18.03
C LEU A 184 5.65 -0.99 18.73
N THR A 185 5.31 -1.36 19.96
CA THR A 185 4.30 -0.70 20.77
C THR A 185 4.88 0.24 21.82
N ASP A 186 6.21 0.27 21.96
CA ASP A 186 6.89 1.20 22.85
C ASP A 186 6.80 2.62 22.27
N ASP A 187 6.32 3.57 23.07
CA ASP A 187 6.17 4.99 22.69
C ASP A 187 7.54 5.72 22.65
N SER A 188 8.67 5.00 22.73
CA SER A 188 10.02 5.57 22.58
C SER A 188 10.36 6.00 21.15
N ASP A 189 9.44 5.77 20.20
CA ASP A 189 9.45 6.15 18.78
C ASP A 189 10.64 5.65 17.95
N ALA A 190 11.63 4.99 18.56
CA ALA A 190 12.87 4.61 17.90
C ALA A 190 12.69 3.54 16.82
N ILE A 191 11.63 2.74 16.91
CA ILE A 191 11.39 1.61 16.01
C ILE A 191 9.94 1.63 15.53
N VAL A 192 9.78 1.62 14.21
CA VAL A 192 8.48 1.59 13.53
C VAL A 192 8.35 0.30 12.69
N PRO A 193 7.13 -0.19 12.46
CA PRO A 193 6.94 -1.45 11.74
C PRO A 193 7.39 -1.37 10.27
N VAL A 194 7.36 -0.16 9.69
CA VAL A 194 7.77 0.12 8.32
C VAL A 194 8.39 1.51 8.27
N ALA A 195 9.68 1.57 7.94
CA ALA A 195 10.42 2.82 7.84
C ALA A 195 10.76 3.14 6.38
N ALA A 196 10.71 4.42 6.04
CA ALA A 196 11.18 4.95 4.77
C ALA A 196 12.24 6.03 4.99
N ASP A 197 13.20 6.09 4.07
CA ASP A 197 14.12 7.20 3.96
C ASP A 197 13.34 8.48 3.65
N ALA A 198 13.56 9.53 4.44
CA ALA A 198 12.77 10.76 4.38
C ALA A 198 13.00 11.55 3.07
N SER A 199 14.17 11.38 2.44
CA SER A 199 14.56 12.11 1.23
C SER A 199 14.10 11.41 -0.06
N THR A 200 14.24 10.10 -0.12
CA THR A 200 13.95 9.28 -1.30
C THR A 200 12.58 8.62 -1.23
N GLY A 201 12.06 8.40 -0.02
CA GLY A 201 10.86 7.59 0.24
C GLY A 201 11.09 6.09 0.18
N GLU A 202 12.31 5.61 -0.05
CA GLU A 202 12.59 4.18 -0.15
C GLU A 202 12.39 3.48 1.19
N ALA A 203 11.83 2.26 1.16
CA ALA A 203 11.74 1.43 2.35
C ALA A 203 13.15 1.08 2.86
N THR A 204 13.41 1.34 4.14
CA THR A 204 14.71 1.06 4.76
C THR A 204 14.87 -0.40 5.18
N LEU A 205 13.74 -1.11 5.34
CA LEU A 205 13.65 -2.51 5.79
C LEU A 205 14.17 -2.78 7.20
N ALA A 206 14.59 -1.74 7.93
CA ALA A 206 15.19 -1.84 9.25
C ALA A 206 14.29 -1.32 10.39
N GLY A 207 13.18 -0.65 10.06
CA GLY A 207 12.28 -0.03 11.02
C GLY A 207 12.92 1.03 11.92
N LEU A 208 14.17 1.43 11.68
CA LEU A 208 14.92 2.32 12.55
C LEU A 208 14.56 3.79 12.29
N TRP A 209 14.15 4.50 13.33
CA TRP A 209 14.04 5.95 13.29
C TRP A 209 15.36 6.61 13.73
N THR A 210 16.00 7.39 12.85
CA THR A 210 17.27 8.08 13.15
C THR A 210 17.12 9.61 13.19
N GLY A 211 15.97 10.13 13.63
CA GLY A 211 15.81 11.55 13.92
C GLY A 211 15.95 12.48 12.71
N GLY A 212 15.35 12.12 11.56
CA GLY A 212 15.20 13.02 10.41
C GLY A 212 15.57 12.41 9.06
N ALA A 213 16.51 11.46 9.02
CA ALA A 213 16.86 10.72 7.80
C ALA A 213 15.86 9.62 7.46
N THR A 214 15.23 9.03 8.47
CA THR A 214 14.18 8.02 8.33
C THR A 214 12.92 8.46 9.05
N ARG A 215 11.78 7.93 8.63
CA ARG A 215 10.48 8.14 9.27
C ARG A 215 9.57 6.96 8.99
N TYR A 216 8.42 6.92 9.67
CA TYR A 216 7.35 6.04 9.27
C TYR A 216 7.07 6.13 7.76
N SER A 217 6.99 4.97 7.11
CA SER A 217 6.68 4.86 5.69
C SER A 217 5.19 5.11 5.46
N ALA A 218 4.73 6.35 5.36
CA ALA A 218 3.33 6.63 5.06
C ALA A 218 2.96 6.23 3.61
N PRO A 219 1.68 5.95 3.30
CA PRO A 219 1.23 5.90 1.91
C PRO A 219 1.57 7.21 1.18
N ILE A 220 1.92 7.08 -0.09
CA ILE A 220 2.31 8.18 -0.97
C ILE A 220 1.41 8.20 -2.18
N THR A 221 1.34 9.37 -2.82
CA THR A 221 0.49 9.58 -3.99
C THR A 221 1.31 9.94 -5.22
N ALA A 222 0.75 9.62 -6.39
CA ALA A 222 1.23 10.07 -7.68
C ALA A 222 0.03 10.45 -8.56
N ASP A 223 0.20 11.45 -9.40
CA ASP A 223 -0.85 11.88 -10.31
C ASP A 223 -0.81 11.06 -11.58
N VAL A 224 -1.98 10.71 -12.10
CA VAL A 224 -2.12 10.08 -13.40
C VAL A 224 -2.23 11.20 -14.45
N THR A 225 -1.16 11.39 -15.22
CA THR A 225 -1.06 12.43 -16.26
C THR A 225 -1.49 11.95 -17.63
N GLY A 226 -1.66 10.63 -17.80
CA GLY A 226 -2.08 10.04 -19.06
C GLY A 226 -2.48 8.58 -18.90
N VAL A 227 -3.36 8.11 -19.78
CA VAL A 227 -3.75 6.72 -19.91
C VAL A 227 -3.52 6.27 -21.35
N LEU A 228 -2.81 5.17 -21.52
CA LEU A 228 -2.29 4.70 -22.80
C LEU A 228 -2.56 3.20 -22.95
N ARG A 229 -2.37 2.71 -24.17
CA ARG A 229 -2.42 1.28 -24.49
C ARG A 229 -1.00 0.76 -24.63
N SER A 230 -0.67 -0.36 -23.99
CA SER A 230 0.65 -1.00 -24.11
C SER A 230 0.89 -1.58 -25.50
N ARG A 231 -0.19 -1.84 -26.26
CA ARG A 231 -0.17 -2.43 -27.62
C ARG A 231 -1.20 -1.76 -28.51
N ASN A 232 -0.94 -1.72 -29.82
CA ASN A 232 -1.93 -1.25 -30.81
C ASN A 232 -3.22 -2.08 -30.69
N ASN A 233 -4.37 -1.39 -30.65
CA ASN A 233 -5.70 -1.98 -30.44
C ASN A 233 -5.91 -2.74 -29.12
N GLY A 234 -4.97 -2.68 -28.17
CA GLY A 234 -5.13 -3.24 -26.83
C GLY A 234 -6.06 -2.42 -25.94
N PRO A 235 -6.39 -2.92 -24.73
CA PRO A 235 -7.08 -2.13 -23.73
C PRO A 235 -6.18 -1.00 -23.22
N TYR A 236 -6.78 0.00 -22.57
CA TYR A 236 -6.04 1.01 -21.84
C TYR A 236 -5.51 0.40 -20.54
N ASP A 237 -4.23 0.07 -20.52
CA ASP A 237 -3.58 -0.68 -19.44
C ASP A 237 -2.31 0.01 -18.96
N THR A 238 -1.98 1.19 -19.48
CA THR A 238 -0.75 1.90 -19.16
C THR A 238 -1.07 3.25 -18.52
N LEU A 239 -0.62 3.46 -17.28
CA LEU A 239 -0.73 4.75 -16.60
C LEU A 239 0.58 5.53 -16.78
N ALA A 240 0.49 6.78 -17.18
CA ALA A 240 1.58 7.75 -17.06
C ALA A 240 1.44 8.48 -15.72
N LEU A 241 2.50 8.43 -14.92
CA LEU A 241 2.56 8.92 -13.55
C LEU A 241 3.50 10.12 -13.45
N ALA A 242 3.12 11.11 -12.66
CA ALA A 242 3.98 12.20 -12.23
C ALA A 242 3.93 12.34 -10.70
N PRO A 243 5.01 12.85 -10.06
CA PRO A 243 4.94 13.19 -8.65
C PRO A 243 3.84 14.24 -8.42
N THR A 244 3.02 14.05 -7.37
CA THR A 244 2.13 15.12 -6.90
C THR A 244 2.98 16.32 -6.45
N GLY A 245 2.48 17.56 -6.53
CA GLY A 245 3.31 18.80 -6.45
C GLY A 245 4.29 18.94 -5.28
N ASN A 246 4.03 18.27 -4.14
CA ASN A 246 4.93 18.20 -2.97
C ASN A 246 5.43 16.76 -2.67
N GLY A 247 5.21 15.84 -3.60
CA GLY A 247 5.56 14.44 -3.48
C GLY A 247 7.07 14.23 -3.56
N LEU A 248 7.54 13.16 -2.91
CA LEU A 248 8.93 12.73 -3.01
C LEU A 248 9.28 12.49 -4.48
N GLN A 249 10.41 13.04 -4.96
CA GLN A 249 10.85 12.85 -6.36
C GLN A 249 10.97 11.36 -6.73
N GLY A 250 11.19 10.48 -5.74
CA GLY A 250 11.21 9.03 -5.90
C GLY A 250 9.85 8.33 -6.02
N SER A 251 8.72 9.03 -5.87
CA SER A 251 7.38 8.40 -5.81
C SER A 251 7.05 7.61 -7.07
N VAL A 252 7.31 8.15 -8.26
CA VAL A 252 7.06 7.46 -9.54
C VAL A 252 7.94 6.22 -9.68
N ARG A 253 9.19 6.27 -9.19
CA ARG A 253 10.07 5.09 -9.20
C ARG A 253 9.53 3.98 -8.30
N LEU A 254 9.04 4.32 -7.12
CA LEU A 254 8.43 3.37 -6.17
C LEU A 254 7.13 2.78 -6.75
N ALA A 255 6.30 3.60 -7.41
CA ALA A 255 5.07 3.16 -8.05
C ALA A 255 5.29 2.13 -9.17
N ARG A 256 6.51 2.03 -9.73
CA ARG A 256 6.83 1.20 -10.91
C ARG A 256 7.27 -0.22 -10.59
N GLN A 257 7.35 -0.58 -9.31
CA GLN A 257 7.78 -1.91 -8.93
C GLN A 257 6.76 -2.96 -9.39
N ILE A 258 7.21 -4.04 -10.05
CA ILE A 258 6.32 -5.12 -10.47
C ILE A 258 5.70 -5.77 -9.24
N GLY A 259 4.38 -5.91 -9.23
CA GLY A 259 3.58 -6.37 -8.09
C GLY A 259 3.03 -5.25 -7.22
N GLN A 260 3.49 -4.00 -7.39
CA GLN A 260 3.00 -2.83 -6.66
C GLN A 260 1.48 -2.70 -6.81
N LYS A 261 0.80 -2.35 -5.73
CA LYS A 261 -0.63 -2.04 -5.74
C LYS A 261 -0.84 -0.54 -5.79
N LEU A 262 -1.60 -0.06 -6.76
CA LEU A 262 -1.99 1.34 -6.93
C LEU A 262 -3.51 1.45 -6.78
N VAL A 263 -3.98 2.41 -5.99
CA VAL A 263 -5.42 2.62 -5.79
C VAL A 263 -5.81 3.96 -6.36
N ASP A 264 -6.66 4.00 -7.39
CA ASP A 264 -7.15 5.26 -7.96
C ASP A 264 -8.23 5.92 -7.09
N ASN A 265 -8.55 7.18 -7.40
CA ASN A 265 -9.58 7.94 -6.70
C ASN A 265 -11.02 7.39 -6.87
N LEU A 266 -11.27 6.50 -7.83
CA LEU A 266 -12.56 5.82 -8.02
C LEU A 266 -12.66 4.52 -7.21
N GLY A 267 -11.55 4.06 -6.63
CA GLY A 267 -11.46 2.86 -5.81
C GLY A 267 -11.03 1.61 -6.57
N THR A 268 -10.56 1.73 -7.82
CA THR A 268 -9.96 0.60 -8.53
C THR A 268 -8.58 0.30 -7.95
N VAL A 269 -8.34 -0.97 -7.63
CA VAL A 269 -7.01 -1.46 -7.23
C VAL A 269 -6.33 -2.06 -8.44
N TYR A 270 -5.23 -1.44 -8.86
CA TYR A 270 -4.36 -1.89 -9.93
C TYR A 270 -3.14 -2.62 -9.38
N THR A 271 -2.69 -3.64 -10.11
CA THR A 271 -1.41 -4.30 -9.90
C THR A 271 -0.48 -3.95 -11.04
N VAL A 272 0.73 -3.46 -10.74
CA VAL A 272 1.74 -3.18 -11.76
C VAL A 272 2.31 -4.49 -12.28
N THR A 273 2.13 -4.75 -13.57
CA THR A 273 2.59 -5.97 -14.24
C THR A 273 3.85 -5.75 -15.06
N GLY A 274 4.14 -4.50 -15.42
CA GLY A 274 5.30 -4.18 -16.23
C GLY A 274 5.59 -2.69 -16.30
N VAL A 275 6.71 -2.40 -16.94
CA VAL A 275 7.25 -1.06 -17.08
C VAL A 275 7.72 -0.90 -18.54
N PRO A 276 7.11 -0.02 -19.34
CA PRO A 276 7.52 0.15 -20.73
C PRO A 276 8.98 0.61 -20.84
N GLU A 277 9.73 0.03 -21.78
CA GLU A 277 11.13 0.34 -21.99
C GLU A 277 11.34 1.81 -22.36
N GLY A 278 12.38 2.44 -21.80
CA GLY A 278 12.73 3.85 -22.05
C GLY A 278 11.74 4.89 -21.50
N GLN A 279 10.69 4.49 -20.77
CA GLN A 279 9.62 5.42 -20.36
C GLN A 279 9.46 5.45 -18.82
N PRO A 280 10.41 6.11 -18.10
CA PRO A 280 10.53 6.11 -16.64
C PRO A 280 9.28 6.57 -15.86
N GLY A 281 8.33 7.22 -16.52
CA GLY A 281 7.08 7.69 -15.94
C GLY A 281 5.87 6.80 -16.20
N ARG A 282 6.03 5.60 -16.77
CA ARG A 282 4.88 4.75 -17.13
C ARG A 282 4.90 3.39 -16.44
N VAL A 283 3.71 2.87 -16.13
CA VAL A 283 3.44 1.53 -15.60
C VAL A 283 2.38 0.83 -16.43
N VAL A 284 2.55 -0.46 -16.68
CA VAL A 284 1.49 -1.33 -17.19
C VAL A 284 0.78 -1.94 -15.98
N VAL A 285 -0.55 -1.92 -15.98
CA VAL A 285 -1.39 -2.30 -14.85
C VAL A 285 -2.48 -3.32 -15.21
N GLU A 286 -2.89 -4.08 -14.21
CA GLU A 286 -4.05 -4.99 -14.27
C GLU A 286 -4.95 -4.78 -13.04
N PRO A 287 -6.29 -4.68 -13.18
CA PRO A 287 -7.06 -4.75 -14.43
C PRO A 287 -6.83 -3.55 -15.35
N PRO A 288 -7.31 -3.58 -16.61
CA PRO A 288 -7.32 -2.39 -17.45
C PRO A 288 -8.02 -1.19 -16.81
N VAL A 289 -7.59 0.01 -17.20
CA VAL A 289 -8.08 1.29 -16.70
C VAL A 289 -9.52 1.51 -17.13
N SER A 290 -10.37 1.95 -16.19
CA SER A 290 -11.80 2.10 -16.46
C SER A 290 -12.08 3.29 -17.39
N ALA A 291 -13.20 3.24 -18.11
CA ALA A 291 -13.63 4.31 -19.01
C ALA A 291 -13.80 5.66 -18.28
N LEU A 292 -14.21 5.62 -17.00
CA LEU A 292 -14.36 6.81 -16.17
C LEU A 292 -13.02 7.47 -15.87
N VAL A 293 -11.99 6.69 -15.49
CA VAL A 293 -10.64 7.22 -15.29
C VAL A 293 -10.09 7.82 -16.58
N ILE A 294 -10.29 7.15 -17.72
CA ILE A 294 -9.86 7.65 -19.02
C ILE A 294 -10.50 9.01 -19.32
N LYS A 295 -11.82 9.12 -19.12
CA LYS A 295 -12.57 10.37 -19.31
C LYS A 295 -12.05 11.48 -18.41
N ASP A 296 -11.81 11.19 -17.13
CA ASP A 296 -11.34 12.17 -16.15
C ASP A 296 -9.92 12.67 -16.49
N VAL A 297 -8.99 11.77 -16.81
CA VAL A 297 -7.62 12.13 -17.24
C VAL A 297 -7.63 12.95 -18.53
N GLN A 298 -8.44 12.58 -19.52
CA GLN A 298 -8.52 13.27 -20.81
C GLN A 298 -9.22 14.63 -20.73
N SER A 299 -10.10 14.82 -19.74
CA SER A 299 -10.82 16.09 -19.58
C SER A 299 -9.90 17.28 -19.26
N GLY A 300 -8.73 17.02 -18.67
CA GLY A 300 -7.79 18.05 -18.23
C GLY A 300 -8.34 18.96 -17.12
N GLN A 301 -9.53 18.67 -16.60
CA GLN A 301 -10.19 19.49 -15.59
C GLN A 301 -9.46 19.34 -14.24
N PRO A 302 -9.01 20.43 -13.60
CA PRO A 302 -8.29 20.36 -12.33
C PRO A 302 -9.06 19.61 -11.23
N LEU A 303 -10.40 19.79 -11.18
CA LEU A 303 -11.29 19.13 -10.23
C LEU A 303 -11.46 17.62 -10.47
N ARG A 304 -11.06 17.13 -11.65
CA ARG A 304 -11.11 15.72 -12.05
C ARG A 304 -9.74 15.08 -12.13
N ARG A 305 -8.74 15.68 -11.46
CA ARG A 305 -7.38 15.11 -11.39
C ARG A 305 -7.44 13.69 -10.83
N VAL A 306 -6.99 12.73 -11.62
CA VAL A 306 -6.86 11.34 -11.19
C VAL A 306 -5.53 11.19 -10.45
N GLN A 307 -5.60 10.62 -9.26
CA GLN A 307 -4.46 10.32 -8.43
C GLN A 307 -4.51 8.84 -8.04
N VAL A 308 -3.34 8.22 -7.98
CA VAL A 308 -3.18 6.91 -7.36
C VAL A 308 -2.50 7.06 -6.01
N VAL A 309 -2.93 6.28 -5.02
CA VAL A 309 -2.25 6.12 -3.73
C VAL A 309 -1.69 4.71 -3.62
N PHE A 310 -0.52 4.60 -3.01
CA PHE A 310 0.22 3.36 -2.84
C PHE A 310 1.19 3.50 -1.66
N THR A 311 1.90 2.42 -1.32
CA THR A 311 2.90 2.43 -0.25
C THR A 311 4.31 2.22 -0.82
N PRO A 312 5.37 2.76 -0.19
CA PRO A 312 6.74 2.61 -0.71
C PRO A 312 7.24 1.17 -0.85
N GLN A 313 6.78 0.28 0.02
CA GLN A 313 7.00 -1.16 -0.06
C GLN A 313 5.81 -1.78 -0.80
N ILE A 314 6.05 -2.79 -1.64
CA ILE A 314 4.97 -3.57 -2.25
C ILE A 314 4.11 -4.17 -1.14
N PRO A 315 2.82 -3.79 -1.02
CA PRO A 315 1.96 -4.31 0.02
C PRO A 315 1.60 -5.77 -0.30
N ALA A 316 1.41 -6.58 0.75
CA ALA A 316 0.93 -7.95 0.63
C ALA A 316 -0.49 -7.99 0.03
N SER A 317 -1.31 -6.99 0.37
CA SER A 317 -2.62 -6.78 -0.23
C SER A 317 -3.06 -5.32 -0.11
N ALA A 318 -3.96 -4.91 -1.01
CA ALA A 318 -4.66 -3.64 -0.93
C ALA A 318 -6.14 -3.82 -1.26
N THR A 319 -7.00 -3.09 -0.56
CA THR A 319 -8.44 -3.07 -0.79
C THR A 319 -9.00 -1.67 -0.61
N VAL A 320 -10.22 -1.46 -1.10
CA VAL A 320 -10.95 -0.22 -0.95
C VAL A 320 -12.27 -0.49 -0.26
N LEU A 321 -12.56 0.28 0.77
CA LEU A 321 -13.81 0.22 1.50
C LEU A 321 -14.52 1.57 1.45
N GLN A 322 -15.84 1.52 1.37
CA GLN A 322 -16.69 2.70 1.48
C GLN A 322 -17.23 2.80 2.90
N ILE A 323 -17.11 4.00 3.47
CA ILE A 323 -17.64 4.37 4.79
C ILE A 323 -18.71 5.43 4.58
N ASN A 324 -19.89 5.17 5.10
CA ASN A 324 -20.96 6.14 5.18
C ASN A 324 -20.92 6.69 6.62
N PRO A 325 -20.44 7.92 6.83
CA PRO A 325 -20.21 8.48 8.16
C PRO A 325 -21.46 8.85 8.95
#